data_AF-A0A2V8NAB9-F1
#
_entry.id   AF-A0A2V8NAB9-F1
#
_cell.length_a   1.000
_cell.length_b   1.000
_cell.length_c   1.000
_cell.angle_alpha   90.00
_cell.angle_beta   90.00
_cell.angle_gamma   90.00
#
_symmetry.space_group_name_H-M   'P 1'
#
loop_
_entity.id
_entity.type
_entity.pdbx_description
1 polymer ?
#
loop_
_entity_poly.entity_id
_entity_poly.type
_entity_poly.pdbx_seq_one_letter_code
_entity_poly.pdbx_strand_id
1 'polypeptide(L)'
;MQHVSAFSRPQTVPAAPAPAAAGRKSNLWILDSWRDLVLYVCTPLLLVPIFIGAQGFWSAGDIYLFVAAFGAMGHHLPGMIRAYGDRALFQRFRWRFICAPIFLVVVSVSAAFSVWDLNGIMLVAFLWGVWHGMMQTYGFCRIYDAKVGSFAEVTRRLDFAVCGIWFATAVLLSPQRMADVLETYYSAGGPFIPPTLLRAGQQGLLALALLISTVFLANFIWMWSRGKRPSPVKLVLLITSISFWWYCNNIVTQVLVGVAL
;
A
#
# COMPACT_ATOMS: atom_id res chain seq x y z
N MET A 1 44.61 38.09 -0.95
CA MET A 1 43.94 36.77 -0.89
C MET A 1 42.47 36.98 -1.20
N GLN A 2 42.07 36.71 -2.44
CA GLN A 2 40.68 36.86 -2.89
C GLN A 2 39.92 35.58 -2.56
N HIS A 3 38.89 35.68 -1.73
CA HIS A 3 37.95 34.59 -1.49
C HIS A 3 37.08 34.42 -2.74
N VAL A 4 37.39 33.38 -3.53
CA VAL A 4 36.55 32.92 -4.62
C VAL A 4 35.32 32.24 -4.01
N SER A 5 34.17 32.90 -4.11
CA SER A 5 32.86 32.34 -3.77
C SER A 5 32.51 31.25 -4.79
N ALA A 6 32.83 30.00 -4.47
CA ALA A 6 32.40 28.82 -5.19
C ALA A 6 30.95 28.45 -4.81
N PHE A 7 29.98 29.26 -5.22
CA PHE A 7 28.55 28.92 -5.12
C PHE A 7 27.84 29.27 -6.42
N SER A 8 28.00 28.40 -7.41
CA SER A 8 27.09 28.36 -8.56
C SER A 8 25.70 27.99 -8.05
N ARG A 9 24.69 28.82 -8.36
CA ARG A 9 23.28 28.46 -8.17
C ARG A 9 23.01 27.09 -8.82
N PRO A 10 22.11 26.25 -8.27
CA PRO A 10 21.69 25.05 -8.98
C PRO A 10 21.14 25.49 -10.33
N GLN A 11 21.85 25.17 -11.41
CA GLN A 11 21.28 25.25 -12.75
C GLN A 11 20.12 24.25 -12.74
N THR A 12 18.91 24.77 -12.61
CA THR A 12 17.72 24.04 -13.02
C THR A 12 17.97 23.67 -14.46
N VAL A 13 18.13 22.37 -14.73
CA VAL A 13 18.09 21.84 -16.10
C VAL A 13 16.90 22.53 -16.77
N PRO A 14 17.10 23.23 -17.91
CA PRO A 14 15.99 23.80 -18.64
C PRO A 14 14.96 22.69 -18.81
N ALA A 15 13.70 22.95 -18.44
CA ALA A 15 12.63 22.01 -18.68
C ALA A 15 12.74 21.59 -20.15
N ALA A 16 12.99 20.30 -20.40
CA ALA A 16 12.95 19.77 -21.76
C ALA A 16 11.64 20.27 -22.39
N PRO A 17 11.67 20.81 -23.63
CA PRO A 17 10.47 21.27 -24.29
C PRO A 17 9.41 20.19 -24.15
N ALA A 18 8.25 20.53 -23.58
CA ALA A 18 7.14 19.60 -23.50
C ALA A 18 6.93 19.06 -24.92
N PRO A 19 7.09 17.74 -25.17
CA PRO A 19 6.78 17.21 -26.47
C PRO A 19 5.33 17.57 -26.74
N ALA A 20 5.09 18.26 -27.85
CA ALA A 20 3.78 18.72 -28.25
C ALA A 20 2.75 17.61 -28.03
N ALA A 21 1.66 17.94 -27.31
CA ALA A 21 0.59 17.01 -26.95
C ALA A 21 -0.28 16.59 -28.16
N ALA A 22 0.34 16.40 -29.31
CA ALA A 22 -0.28 15.92 -30.53
C ALA A 22 0.00 14.42 -30.67
N GLY A 23 -0.98 13.59 -30.30
CA GLY A 23 -1.15 12.26 -30.89
C GLY A 23 -0.50 11.05 -30.20
N ARG A 24 -0.03 11.12 -28.95
CA ARG A 24 0.34 9.88 -28.25
C ARG A 24 -0.92 9.07 -27.94
N LYS A 25 -1.21 8.03 -28.72
CA LYS A 25 -2.28 7.06 -28.45
C LYS A 25 -2.21 6.66 -26.97
N SER A 26 -3.33 6.77 -26.23
CA SER A 26 -3.36 6.42 -24.81
C SER A 26 -2.96 4.96 -24.67
N ASN A 27 -1.77 4.70 -24.11
CA ASN A 27 -1.34 3.36 -23.79
C ASN A 27 -1.83 3.05 -22.38
N LEU A 28 -2.70 2.05 -22.23
CA LEU A 28 -3.25 1.61 -20.94
C LEU A 28 -2.16 1.14 -19.97
N TRP A 29 -1.03 0.65 -20.48
CA TRP A 29 -0.05 -0.13 -19.73
C TRP A 29 1.18 0.69 -19.35
N ILE A 30 1.76 0.39 -18.19
CA ILE A 30 3.00 0.99 -17.72
C ILE A 30 4.15 0.55 -18.63
N LEU A 31 4.29 -0.77 -18.80
CA LEU A 31 5.24 -1.41 -19.72
C LEU A 31 4.51 -1.88 -20.98
N ASP A 32 3.93 -3.08 -20.92
CA ASP A 32 3.08 -3.71 -21.93
C ASP A 32 2.02 -4.58 -21.23
N SER A 33 1.03 -5.05 -21.97
CA SER A 33 -0.12 -5.76 -21.39
C SER A 33 0.27 -7.02 -20.62
N TRP A 34 1.18 -7.82 -21.15
CA TRP A 34 1.55 -9.10 -20.52
C TRP A 34 2.38 -8.86 -19.26
N ARG A 35 3.40 -7.98 -19.36
CA ARG A 35 4.26 -7.67 -18.22
C ARG A 35 3.50 -7.01 -17.10
N ASP A 36 2.60 -6.07 -17.40
CA ASP A 36 1.78 -5.43 -16.38
C ASP A 36 0.84 -6.43 -15.69
N LEU A 37 0.24 -7.37 -16.46
CA LEU A 37 -0.60 -8.42 -15.89
C LEU A 37 0.20 -9.33 -14.94
N VAL A 38 1.38 -9.78 -15.34
CA VAL A 38 2.18 -10.71 -14.52
C VAL A 38 2.84 -10.02 -13.32
N LEU A 39 3.35 -8.80 -13.50
CA LEU A 39 4.21 -8.13 -12.51
C LEU A 39 3.48 -7.17 -11.58
N TYR A 40 2.28 -6.69 -11.96
CA TYR A 40 1.55 -5.71 -11.14
C TYR A 40 0.09 -6.13 -10.88
N VAL A 41 -0.66 -6.46 -11.92
CA VAL A 41 -2.13 -6.56 -11.81
C VAL A 41 -2.57 -7.92 -11.28
N CYS A 42 -2.06 -9.01 -11.83
CA CYS A 42 -2.45 -10.39 -11.47
C CYS A 42 -1.38 -11.13 -10.67
N THR A 43 -0.28 -10.46 -10.30
CA THR A 43 0.72 -11.01 -9.37
C THR A 43 0.10 -11.61 -8.11
N PRO A 44 -0.90 -10.99 -7.47
CA PRO A 44 -1.53 -11.58 -6.30
C PRO A 44 -2.15 -12.97 -6.56
N LEU A 45 -2.69 -13.20 -7.76
CA LEU A 45 -3.25 -14.50 -8.16
C LEU A 45 -2.16 -15.56 -8.38
N LEU A 46 -0.97 -15.16 -8.83
CA LEU A 46 0.17 -16.04 -8.99
C LEU A 46 0.79 -16.41 -7.65
N LEU A 47 0.77 -15.49 -6.68
CA LEU A 47 1.32 -15.72 -5.34
C LEU A 47 0.55 -16.76 -4.55
N VAL A 48 -0.78 -16.89 -4.72
CA VAL A 48 -1.60 -17.88 -4.01
C VAL A 48 -1.11 -19.33 -4.23
N PRO A 49 -1.04 -19.87 -5.45
CA PRO A 49 -0.57 -21.24 -5.66
C PRO A 49 0.92 -21.42 -5.32
N ILE A 50 1.76 -20.38 -5.52
CA ILE A 50 3.17 -20.43 -5.11
C ILE A 50 3.27 -20.57 -3.59
N PHE A 51 2.47 -19.81 -2.85
CA PHE A 51 2.44 -19.85 -1.39
C PHE A 51 1.92 -21.19 -0.87
N ILE A 52 0.82 -21.70 -1.44
CA ILE A 52 0.29 -23.03 -1.09
C ILE A 52 1.33 -24.12 -1.35
N GLY A 53 2.02 -24.07 -2.50
CA GLY A 53 3.11 -24.99 -2.81
C GLY A 53 4.25 -24.88 -1.80
N ALA A 54 4.69 -23.67 -1.48
CA ALA A 54 5.75 -23.40 -0.52
C ALA A 54 5.45 -23.95 0.88
N GLN A 55 4.19 -23.88 1.33
CA GLN A 55 3.75 -24.46 2.61
C GLN A 55 3.89 -25.98 2.68
N GLY A 56 3.97 -26.68 1.53
CA GLY A 56 4.26 -28.11 1.48
C GLY A 56 5.73 -28.46 1.72
N PHE A 57 6.65 -27.50 1.62
CA PHE A 57 8.09 -27.72 1.71
C PHE A 57 8.77 -26.98 2.86
N TRP A 58 8.23 -25.84 3.29
CA TRP A 58 8.84 -24.96 4.27
C TRP A 58 7.89 -24.58 5.39
N SER A 59 8.46 -24.29 6.56
CA SER A 59 7.67 -23.77 7.68
C SER A 59 7.17 -22.35 7.37
N ALA A 60 6.09 -21.93 8.03
CA ALA A 60 5.59 -20.57 7.90
C ALA A 60 6.63 -19.52 8.29
N GLY A 61 7.50 -19.83 9.25
CA GLY A 61 8.62 -18.98 9.66
C GLY A 61 9.69 -18.84 8.58
N ASP A 62 10.04 -19.91 7.88
CA ASP A 62 11.01 -19.85 6.77
C ASP A 62 10.46 -19.03 5.60
N ILE A 63 9.18 -19.25 5.27
CA ILE A 63 8.47 -18.48 4.25
C ILE A 63 8.41 -17.00 4.65
N TYR A 64 8.10 -16.70 5.92
CA TYR A 64 8.13 -15.34 6.45
C TYR A 64 9.49 -14.69 6.26
N LEU A 65 10.58 -15.35 6.66
CA LEU A 65 11.93 -14.80 6.55
C LEU A 65 12.29 -14.51 5.09
N PHE A 66 11.93 -15.41 4.16
CA PHE A 66 12.15 -15.20 2.75
C PHE A 66 11.37 -13.99 2.22
N VAL A 67 10.06 -13.92 2.52
CA VAL A 67 9.19 -12.83 2.07
C VAL A 67 9.59 -11.50 2.71
N ALA A 68 9.96 -11.47 3.99
CA ALA A 68 10.44 -10.27 4.67
C ALA A 68 11.79 -9.79 4.10
N ALA A 69 12.73 -10.70 3.85
CA ALA A 69 14.05 -10.36 3.34
C ALA A 69 14.03 -9.90 1.87
N PHE A 70 13.28 -10.60 1.00
CA PHE A 70 13.29 -10.33 -0.43
C PHE A 70 12.10 -9.51 -0.91
N GLY A 71 10.90 -9.82 -0.42
CA GLY A 71 9.68 -9.05 -0.74
C GLY A 71 9.74 -7.69 -0.06
N ALA A 72 9.59 -7.67 1.27
CA ALA A 72 9.47 -6.43 2.03
C ALA A 72 10.73 -5.55 1.92
N MET A 73 11.92 -6.05 2.27
CA MET A 73 13.13 -5.19 2.17
C MET A 73 13.53 -4.88 0.72
N GLY A 74 13.36 -5.84 -0.20
CA GLY A 74 13.74 -5.66 -1.60
C GLY A 74 12.96 -4.56 -2.30
N HIS A 75 11.64 -4.44 -2.09
CA HIS A 75 10.84 -3.38 -2.71
C HIS A 75 11.07 -2.00 -2.10
N HIS A 76 11.58 -1.91 -0.86
CA HIS A 76 11.84 -0.62 -0.22
C HIS A 76 13.10 0.04 -0.77
N LEU A 77 14.06 -0.76 -1.27
CA LEU A 77 15.35 -0.27 -1.75
C LEU A 77 15.23 0.77 -2.87
N PRO A 78 14.44 0.58 -3.96
CA PRO A 78 14.23 1.64 -4.95
C PRO A 78 13.66 2.94 -4.35
N GLY A 79 12.78 2.82 -3.35
CA GLY A 79 12.24 3.96 -2.62
C GLY A 79 13.31 4.71 -1.84
N MET A 80 14.21 4.00 -1.17
CA MET A 80 15.34 4.58 -0.45
C MET A 80 16.34 5.23 -1.41
N ILE A 81 16.69 4.57 -2.50
CA ILE A 81 17.56 5.14 -3.54
C ILE A 81 16.96 6.46 -4.07
N ARG A 82 15.66 6.50 -4.32
CA ARG A 82 14.99 7.72 -4.75
C ARG A 82 15.01 8.81 -3.67
N ALA A 83 14.68 8.47 -2.42
CA ALA A 83 14.58 9.43 -1.32
C ALA A 83 15.92 10.08 -0.96
N TYR A 84 17.02 9.31 -0.99
CA TYR A 84 18.35 9.76 -0.59
C TYR A 84 19.28 10.06 -1.77
N GLY A 85 18.99 9.57 -2.97
CA GLY A 85 19.77 9.82 -4.19
C GLY A 85 19.35 11.07 -4.96
N ASP A 86 18.07 11.46 -4.91
CA ASP A 86 17.59 12.71 -5.54
C ASP A 86 17.78 13.89 -4.57
N ARG A 87 18.77 14.74 -4.88
CA ARG A 87 19.10 15.92 -4.06
C ARG A 87 17.93 16.90 -3.91
N ALA A 88 17.15 17.11 -4.96
CA ALA A 88 16.04 18.06 -4.92
C ALA A 88 14.90 17.54 -4.05
N LEU A 89 14.59 16.24 -4.17
CA LEU A 89 13.61 15.57 -3.33
C LEU A 89 14.05 15.55 -1.87
N PHE A 90 15.32 15.23 -1.62
CA PHE A 90 15.87 15.20 -0.27
C PHE A 90 15.82 16.57 0.39
N GLN A 91 16.26 17.64 -0.29
CA GLN A 91 16.20 18.99 0.26
C GLN A 91 14.77 19.43 0.58
N ARG A 92 13.80 19.09 -0.28
CA ARG A 92 12.39 19.42 -0.07
C ARG A 92 11.79 18.76 1.18
N PHE A 93 12.19 17.52 1.49
CA PHE A 93 11.64 16.73 2.60
C PHE A 93 12.67 16.37 3.67
N ARG A 94 13.75 17.16 3.79
CA ARG A 94 14.96 16.86 4.58
C ARG A 94 14.67 16.33 5.99
N TRP A 95 13.79 17.00 6.72
CA TRP A 95 13.51 16.66 8.11
C TRP A 95 12.74 15.34 8.21
N ARG A 96 11.87 15.03 7.24
CA ARG A 96 11.17 13.75 7.22
C ARG A 96 12.15 12.61 6.94
N PHE A 97 13.08 12.79 6.00
CA PHE A 97 14.06 11.76 5.65
C PHE A 97 15.18 11.58 6.67
N ILE A 98 15.40 12.54 7.57
CA ILE A 98 16.34 12.41 8.68
C ILE A 98 15.65 11.86 9.93
N CYS A 99 14.54 12.48 10.35
CA CYS A 99 13.90 12.14 11.61
C CYS A 99 13.19 10.79 11.57
N ALA A 100 12.59 10.38 10.45
CA ALA A 100 11.83 9.14 10.39
C ALA A 100 12.71 7.88 10.59
N PRO A 101 13.88 7.72 9.93
CA PRO A 101 14.77 6.60 10.22
C PRO A 101 15.28 6.58 11.66
N ILE A 102 15.66 7.74 12.22
CA ILE A 102 16.13 7.83 13.61
C ILE A 102 15.01 7.38 14.57
N PHE A 103 13.80 7.90 14.37
CA PHE A 103 12.63 7.51 15.15
C PHE A 103 12.39 5.99 15.07
N LEU A 104 12.43 5.41 13.86
CA LEU A 104 12.25 3.97 13.67
C LEU A 104 13.35 3.16 14.36
N VAL A 105 14.61 3.59 14.32
CA VAL A 105 15.70 2.92 15.06
C VAL A 105 15.45 2.98 16.56
N VAL A 106 15.14 4.14 17.11
CA VAL A 106 14.90 4.31 18.56
C VAL A 106 13.76 3.42 19.03
N VAL A 107 12.64 3.42 18.30
CA VAL A 107 11.46 2.65 18.65
C VAL A 107 11.71 1.15 18.48
N SER A 108 12.35 0.73 17.39
CA SER A 108 12.71 -0.68 17.15
C SER A 108 13.71 -1.19 18.16
N VAL A 109 14.71 -0.41 18.57
CA VAL A 109 15.66 -0.79 19.63
C VAL A 109 14.93 -0.91 20.98
N SER A 110 14.06 0.06 21.30
CA SER A 110 13.29 0.03 22.55
C SER A 110 12.36 -1.18 22.63
N ALA A 111 11.80 -1.60 21.48
CA ALA A 111 10.96 -2.78 21.36
C ALA A 111 11.74 -4.10 21.29
N ALA A 112 12.79 -4.19 20.47
CA ALA A 112 13.54 -5.43 20.22
C ALA A 112 14.42 -5.85 21.40
N PHE A 113 14.96 -4.89 22.16
CA PHE A 113 15.75 -5.17 23.36
C PHE A 113 14.90 -5.27 24.64
N SER A 114 13.57 -5.27 24.51
CA SER A 114 12.62 -5.38 25.62
C SER A 114 12.86 -4.37 26.77
N VAL A 115 13.54 -3.26 26.49
CA VAL A 115 13.90 -2.29 27.54
C VAL A 115 12.63 -1.65 28.13
N TRP A 116 11.55 -1.58 27.33
CA TRP A 116 10.29 -0.91 27.67
C TRP A 116 9.03 -1.76 27.38
N ASP A 117 9.18 -3.03 26.98
CA ASP A 117 8.09 -3.97 26.62
C ASP A 117 6.94 -3.31 25.81
N LEU A 118 7.29 -2.62 24.72
CA LEU A 118 6.35 -1.81 23.93
C LEU A 118 5.47 -2.67 23.03
N ASN A 119 4.61 -3.51 23.58
CA ASN A 119 3.67 -4.36 22.82
C ASN A 119 2.79 -3.54 21.84
N GLY A 120 2.52 -2.27 22.16
CA GLY A 120 1.81 -1.35 21.26
C GLY A 120 2.52 -1.09 19.92
N ILE A 121 3.85 -1.25 19.82
CA ILE A 121 4.54 -1.06 18.55
C ILE A 121 4.15 -2.10 17.50
N MET A 122 3.84 -3.32 17.93
CA MET A 122 3.43 -4.40 17.03
C MET A 122 2.09 -4.06 16.38
N LEU A 123 1.18 -3.49 17.14
CA LEU A 123 -0.10 -2.98 16.62
C LEU A 123 0.13 -1.82 15.64
N VAL A 124 1.02 -0.87 15.96
CA VAL A 124 1.35 0.24 15.06
C VAL A 124 2.01 -0.26 13.77
N ALA A 125 2.94 -1.21 13.86
CA ALA A 125 3.62 -1.81 12.71
C ALA A 125 2.62 -2.58 11.82
N PHE A 126 1.69 -3.32 12.42
CA PHE A 126 0.61 -3.98 11.70
C PHE A 126 -0.27 -2.96 10.97
N LEU A 127 -0.79 -1.95 11.66
CA LEU A 127 -1.61 -0.89 11.06
C LEU A 127 -0.87 -0.14 9.95
N TRP A 128 0.43 0.10 10.13
CA TRP A 128 1.29 0.67 9.10
C TRP A 128 1.39 -0.26 7.88
N GLY A 129 1.52 -1.58 8.08
CA GLY A 129 1.53 -2.57 6.99
C GLY A 129 0.23 -2.55 6.19
N VAL A 130 -0.92 -2.52 6.87
CA VAL A 130 -2.24 -2.37 6.22
C VAL A 130 -2.31 -1.08 5.41
N TRP A 131 -1.91 0.05 6.01
CA TRP A 131 -1.87 1.35 5.34
C TRP A 131 -0.92 1.35 4.14
N HIS A 132 0.25 0.74 4.28
CA HIS A 132 1.27 0.67 3.23
C HIS A 132 0.73 -0.10 2.02
N GLY A 133 0.19 -1.31 2.23
CA GLY A 133 -0.42 -2.10 1.17
C GLY A 133 -1.57 -1.36 0.48
N MET A 134 -2.45 -0.76 1.28
CA MET A 134 -3.55 0.08 0.78
C MET A 134 -3.04 1.23 -0.10
N MET A 135 -2.04 1.99 0.36
CA MET A 135 -1.46 3.11 -0.39
C MET A 135 -0.74 2.67 -1.65
N GLN A 136 -0.14 1.48 -1.65
CA GLN A 136 0.49 0.90 -2.83
C GLN A 136 -0.54 0.57 -3.91
N THR A 137 -1.63 -0.14 -3.57
CA THR A 137 -2.74 -0.43 -4.50
C THR A 137 -3.38 0.85 -5.03
N TYR A 138 -3.64 1.84 -4.16
CA TYR A 138 -4.17 3.14 -4.55
C TYR A 138 -3.19 3.87 -5.50
N GLY A 139 -1.89 3.85 -5.22
CA GLY A 139 -0.84 4.42 -6.05
C GLY A 139 -0.85 3.85 -7.47
N PHE A 140 -0.92 2.53 -7.62
CA PHE A 140 -1.03 1.88 -8.93
C PHE A 140 -2.32 2.28 -9.66
N CYS A 141 -3.46 2.37 -8.95
CA CYS A 141 -4.69 2.89 -9.54
C CYS A 141 -4.49 4.30 -10.12
N ARG A 142 -3.67 5.16 -9.50
CA ARG A 142 -3.37 6.51 -10.01
C ARG A 142 -2.46 6.49 -11.23
N ILE A 143 -1.47 5.59 -11.25
CA ILE A 143 -0.59 5.43 -12.41
C ILE A 143 -1.41 5.00 -13.63
N TYR A 144 -2.27 3.99 -13.49
CA TYR A 144 -3.13 3.52 -14.58
C TYR A 144 -4.12 4.58 -15.07
N ASP A 145 -4.72 5.36 -14.17
CA ASP A 145 -5.59 6.47 -14.58
C ASP A 145 -4.81 7.60 -15.28
N ALA A 146 -3.58 7.91 -14.85
CA ALA A 146 -2.74 8.89 -15.50
C ALA A 146 -2.35 8.49 -16.93
N LYS A 147 -2.16 7.19 -17.19
CA LYS A 147 -1.87 6.65 -18.53
C LYS A 147 -2.99 6.89 -19.56
N VAL A 148 -4.23 7.04 -19.09
CA VAL A 148 -5.40 7.36 -19.93
C VAL A 148 -5.85 8.82 -19.78
N GLY A 149 -5.08 9.66 -19.09
CA GLY A 149 -5.42 11.07 -18.87
C GLY A 149 -6.61 11.30 -17.92
N SER A 150 -6.94 10.32 -17.07
CA SER A 150 -8.03 10.43 -16.09
C SER A 150 -7.52 11.08 -14.80
N PHE A 151 -7.90 12.33 -14.55
CA PHE A 151 -7.48 13.10 -13.38
C PHE A 151 -8.66 13.67 -12.57
N ALA A 152 -9.86 13.12 -12.77
CA ALA A 152 -11.06 13.60 -12.07
C ALA A 152 -10.93 13.40 -10.55
N GLU A 153 -11.15 14.47 -9.79
CA GLU A 153 -10.98 14.50 -8.33
C GLU A 153 -11.94 13.52 -7.62
N VAL A 154 -13.18 13.42 -8.08
CA VAL A 154 -14.17 12.48 -7.52
C VAL A 154 -13.73 11.04 -7.72
N THR A 155 -13.29 10.68 -8.93
CA THR A 155 -12.73 9.34 -9.22
C THR A 155 -11.58 9.04 -8.28
N ARG A 156 -10.64 9.99 -8.10
CA ARG A 156 -9.50 9.85 -7.18
C ARG A 156 -9.91 9.62 -5.72
N ARG A 157 -10.90 10.35 -5.21
CA ARG A 157 -11.39 10.16 -3.85
C ARG A 157 -12.07 8.81 -3.68
N LEU A 158 -12.85 8.36 -4.68
CA LEU A 158 -13.51 7.06 -4.65
C LEU A 158 -12.51 5.91 -4.75
N ASP A 159 -11.48 6.02 -5.59
CA ASP A 159 -10.39 5.03 -5.66
C ASP A 159 -9.70 4.88 -4.30
N PHE A 160 -9.41 5.99 -3.61
CA PHE A 160 -8.85 5.99 -2.25
C PHE A 160 -9.81 5.38 -1.23
N ALA A 161 -11.09 5.77 -1.27
CA ALA A 161 -12.10 5.27 -0.36
C ALA A 161 -12.34 3.76 -0.50
N VAL A 162 -12.39 3.24 -1.72
CA VAL A 162 -12.50 1.79 -2.00
C VAL A 162 -11.30 1.04 -1.46
N CYS A 163 -10.07 1.52 -1.71
CA CYS A 163 -8.88 0.88 -1.17
C CYS A 163 -8.91 0.87 0.36
N GLY A 164 -9.17 2.02 0.99
CA GLY A 164 -9.18 2.14 2.44
C GLY A 164 -10.25 1.30 3.11
N ILE A 165 -11.48 1.35 2.61
CA ILE A 165 -12.59 0.65 3.25
C ILE A 165 -12.42 -0.87 3.14
N TRP A 166 -12.00 -1.40 1.99
CA TRP A 166 -11.84 -2.85 1.82
C TRP A 166 -10.62 -3.41 2.53
N PHE A 167 -9.51 -2.66 2.60
CA PHE A 167 -8.35 -3.09 3.39
C PHE A 167 -8.68 -3.15 4.88
N ALA A 168 -9.41 -2.16 5.41
CA ALA A 168 -9.90 -2.18 6.79
C ALA A 168 -10.91 -3.32 7.02
N THR A 169 -11.87 -3.48 6.10
CA THR A 169 -12.95 -4.48 6.19
C THR A 169 -12.39 -5.91 6.24
N ALA A 170 -11.38 -6.22 5.43
CA ALA A 170 -10.73 -7.54 5.44
C ALA A 170 -10.07 -7.89 6.79
N VAL A 171 -9.51 -6.89 7.49
CA VAL A 171 -8.93 -7.06 8.82
C VAL A 171 -10.03 -7.22 9.86
N LEU A 172 -11.00 -6.29 9.91
CA LEU A 172 -12.01 -6.26 10.96
C LEU A 172 -12.99 -7.43 10.91
N LEU A 173 -13.33 -7.93 9.72
CA LEU A 173 -14.22 -9.07 9.57
C LEU A 173 -13.50 -10.42 9.61
N SER A 174 -12.17 -10.46 9.56
CA SER A 174 -11.42 -11.71 9.75
C SER A 174 -11.46 -12.10 11.23
N PRO A 175 -12.01 -13.28 11.59
CA PRO A 175 -12.06 -13.72 12.97
C PRO A 175 -10.66 -13.86 13.59
N GLN A 176 -9.72 -14.44 12.82
CA GLN A 176 -8.36 -14.66 13.29
C GLN A 176 -7.61 -13.33 13.47
N ARG A 177 -7.66 -12.44 12.46
CA ARG A 177 -6.91 -11.16 12.53
C ARG A 177 -7.48 -10.24 13.58
N MET A 178 -8.79 -10.22 13.76
CA MET A 178 -9.41 -9.44 14.81
C MET A 178 -9.01 -9.98 16.20
N ALA A 179 -8.90 -11.30 16.37
CA ALA A 179 -8.40 -11.89 17.62
C ALA A 179 -6.95 -11.45 17.90
N ASP A 180 -6.04 -11.57 16.91
CA ASP A 180 -4.64 -11.16 17.05
C ASP A 180 -4.51 -9.65 17.38
N VAL A 181 -5.32 -8.81 16.72
CA VAL A 181 -5.35 -7.36 16.94
C VAL A 181 -5.86 -7.02 18.34
N LEU A 182 -6.92 -7.68 18.80
CA LEU A 182 -7.46 -7.47 20.16
C LEU A 182 -6.49 -7.94 21.23
N GLU A 183 -5.85 -9.11 21.03
CA GLU A 183 -4.84 -9.62 21.95
C GLU A 183 -3.67 -8.65 22.08
N THR A 184 -3.16 -8.12 20.97
CA THR A 184 -2.09 -7.12 20.97
C THR A 184 -2.54 -5.82 21.62
N TYR A 185 -3.78 -5.37 21.34
CA TYR A 185 -4.36 -4.16 21.89
C TYR A 185 -4.53 -4.23 23.42
N TYR A 186 -5.04 -5.35 23.94
CA TYR A 186 -5.19 -5.56 25.37
C TYR A 186 -3.84 -5.75 26.06
N SER A 187 -2.90 -6.46 25.44
CA SER A 187 -1.52 -6.58 25.93
C SER A 187 -0.79 -5.23 25.97
N ALA A 188 -1.18 -4.27 25.12
CA ALA A 188 -0.69 -2.90 25.15
C ALA A 188 -1.41 -1.99 26.17
N GLY A 189 -2.33 -2.53 26.98
CA GLY A 189 -3.08 -1.78 28.00
C GLY A 189 -4.34 -1.07 27.49
N GLY A 190 -4.85 -1.44 26.31
CA GLY A 190 -6.08 -0.90 25.75
C GLY A 190 -7.31 -1.21 26.62
N PRO A 191 -8.27 -0.27 26.77
CA PRO A 191 -9.51 -0.54 27.51
C PRO A 191 -10.37 -1.63 26.86
N PHE A 192 -11.12 -2.38 27.66
CA PHE A 192 -12.01 -3.42 27.17
C PHE A 192 -13.02 -2.89 26.14
N ILE A 193 -13.11 -3.55 24.98
CA ILE A 193 -14.07 -3.23 23.92
C ILE A 193 -15.28 -4.18 24.04
N PRO A 194 -16.50 -3.65 24.28
CA PRO A 194 -17.69 -4.49 24.36
C PRO A 194 -17.94 -5.27 23.04
N PRO A 195 -18.28 -6.57 23.11
CA PRO A 195 -18.54 -7.37 21.90
C PRO A 195 -19.66 -6.80 21.02
N THR A 196 -20.66 -6.15 21.62
CA THR A 196 -21.75 -5.48 20.90
C THR A 196 -21.25 -4.29 20.09
N LEU A 197 -20.35 -3.48 20.65
CA LEU A 197 -19.73 -2.35 19.97
C LEU A 197 -18.85 -2.84 18.80
N LEU A 198 -18.05 -3.89 19.02
CA LEU A 198 -17.22 -4.48 17.96
C LEU A 198 -18.08 -5.00 16.81
N ARG A 199 -19.14 -5.76 17.12
CA ARG A 199 -20.05 -6.32 16.10
C ARG A 199 -20.78 -5.22 15.32
N ALA A 200 -21.25 -4.17 16.01
CA ALA A 200 -21.87 -3.02 15.36
C ALA A 200 -20.87 -2.30 14.44
N GLY A 201 -19.62 -2.15 14.87
CA GLY A 201 -18.53 -1.61 14.06
C GLY A 201 -18.25 -2.43 12.80
N GLN A 202 -18.17 -3.77 12.92
CA GLN A 202 -17.98 -4.68 11.79
C GLN A 202 -19.14 -4.59 10.77
N GLN A 203 -20.39 -4.59 11.25
CA GLN A 203 -21.57 -4.47 10.39
C GLN A 203 -21.65 -3.10 9.70
N GLY A 204 -21.37 -2.03 10.44
CA GLY A 204 -21.33 -0.67 9.90
C GLY A 204 -20.22 -0.50 8.85
N LEU A 205 -19.04 -1.08 9.07
CA LEU A 205 -17.94 -1.04 8.13
C LEU A 205 -18.26 -1.81 6.84
N LEU A 206 -18.88 -2.99 6.95
CA LEU A 206 -19.33 -3.76 5.79
C LEU A 206 -20.39 -2.99 4.98
N ALA A 207 -21.39 -2.40 5.65
CA ALA A 207 -22.40 -1.59 4.98
C ALA A 207 -21.77 -0.39 4.26
N LEU A 208 -20.80 0.28 4.90
CA LEU A 208 -20.06 1.39 4.30
C LEU A 208 -19.20 0.93 3.11
N ALA A 209 -18.56 -0.24 3.19
CA ALA A 209 -17.79 -0.83 2.10
C ALA A 209 -18.66 -1.09 0.85
N LEU A 210 -19.85 -1.65 1.06
CA LEU A 210 -20.82 -1.88 -0.01
C LEU A 210 -21.29 -0.56 -0.62
N LEU A 211 -21.66 0.43 0.21
CA LEU A 211 -22.08 1.75 -0.25
C LEU A 211 -21.00 2.44 -1.09
N ILE A 212 -19.76 2.50 -0.58
CA ILE A 212 -18.63 3.11 -1.29
C ILE A 212 -18.37 2.40 -2.61
N SER A 213 -18.47 1.07 -2.65
CA SER A 213 -18.29 0.27 -3.86
C SER A 213 -19.38 0.54 -4.90
N THR A 214 -20.63 0.68 -4.47
CA THR A 214 -21.75 1.05 -5.36
C THR A 214 -21.54 2.44 -5.95
N VAL A 215 -21.17 3.43 -5.14
CA VAL A 215 -20.89 4.80 -5.60
C VAL A 215 -19.69 4.83 -6.54
N PHE A 216 -18.63 4.08 -6.23
CA PHE A 216 -17.47 3.92 -7.09
C PHE A 216 -17.83 3.35 -8.45
N LEU A 217 -18.59 2.25 -8.49
CA LEU A 217 -18.99 1.60 -9.74
C LEU A 217 -19.93 2.49 -10.56
N ALA A 218 -20.89 3.15 -9.91
CA ALA A 218 -21.78 4.11 -10.56
C ALA A 218 -20.98 5.27 -11.20
N ASN A 219 -20.02 5.85 -10.46
CA ASN A 219 -19.14 6.89 -11.01
C ASN A 219 -18.27 6.36 -12.16
N PHE A 220 -17.73 5.15 -12.04
CA PHE A 220 -16.91 4.53 -13.09
C PHE A 220 -17.71 4.36 -14.39
N ILE A 221 -18.91 3.78 -14.31
CA ILE A 221 -19.82 3.58 -15.44
C ILE A 221 -20.25 4.93 -16.03
N TRP A 222 -20.61 5.90 -15.18
CA TRP A 222 -21.00 7.24 -15.63
C TRP A 222 -19.87 7.94 -16.39
N MET A 223 -18.64 7.90 -15.87
CA MET A 223 -17.47 8.48 -16.53
C MET A 223 -17.18 7.81 -17.87
N TRP A 224 -17.35 6.48 -17.96
CA TRP A 224 -17.26 5.75 -19.21
C TRP A 224 -18.32 6.16 -20.24
N SER A 225 -19.57 6.31 -19.81
CA SER A 225 -20.69 6.75 -20.67
C SER A 225 -20.50 8.18 -21.20
N ARG A 226 -19.80 9.04 -20.45
CA ARG A 226 -19.47 10.43 -20.81
C ARG A 226 -18.18 10.54 -21.64
N GLY A 227 -17.56 9.43 -22.03
CA GLY A 227 -16.30 9.41 -22.80
C GLY A 227 -15.04 9.73 -21.99
N LYS A 228 -15.16 10.05 -20.68
CA LYS A 228 -14.04 10.32 -19.78
C LYS A 228 -13.57 9.03 -19.10
N ARG A 229 -13.17 8.04 -19.90
CA ARG A 229 -12.97 6.64 -19.48
C ARG A 229 -11.78 6.48 -18.54
N PRO A 230 -11.98 6.25 -17.21
CA PRO A 230 -10.91 5.85 -16.32
C PRO A 230 -10.39 4.47 -16.72
N SER A 231 -9.15 4.15 -16.35
CA SER A 231 -8.49 2.94 -16.84
C SER A 231 -9.23 1.68 -16.37
N PRO A 232 -9.60 0.75 -17.27
CA PRO A 232 -10.24 -0.51 -16.88
C PRO A 232 -9.26 -1.44 -16.16
N VAL A 233 -7.95 -1.28 -16.38
CA VAL A 233 -6.90 -2.10 -15.73
C VAL A 233 -6.95 -1.94 -14.21
N LYS A 234 -7.33 -0.76 -13.72
CA LYS A 234 -7.45 -0.51 -12.28
C LYS A 234 -8.54 -1.35 -11.61
N LEU A 235 -9.61 -1.71 -12.34
CA LEU A 235 -10.66 -2.58 -11.79
C LEU A 235 -10.12 -3.97 -11.52
N VAL A 236 -9.37 -4.53 -12.48
CA VAL A 236 -8.73 -5.83 -12.32
C VAL A 236 -7.76 -5.78 -11.15
N LEU A 237 -6.91 -4.74 -11.09
CA LEU A 237 -5.96 -4.53 -9.99
C LEU A 237 -6.66 -4.45 -8.62
N LEU A 238 -7.76 -3.71 -8.50
CA LEU A 238 -8.52 -3.60 -7.27
C LEU A 238 -9.09 -4.95 -6.86
N ILE A 239 -9.71 -5.67 -7.79
CA ILE A 239 -10.30 -7.00 -7.54
C ILE A 239 -9.23 -7.97 -7.07
N THR A 240 -8.12 -8.09 -7.78
CA THR A 240 -7.04 -9.04 -7.44
C THR A 240 -6.37 -8.68 -6.14
N SER A 241 -6.05 -7.40 -5.91
CA SER A 241 -5.39 -6.93 -4.68
C SER A 241 -6.28 -7.10 -3.46
N ILE A 242 -7.55 -6.68 -3.53
CA ILE A 242 -8.50 -6.80 -2.41
C ILE A 242 -8.81 -8.27 -2.11
N SER A 243 -9.00 -9.10 -3.14
CA SER A 243 -9.26 -10.53 -2.94
C SER A 243 -8.07 -11.24 -2.32
N PHE A 244 -6.85 -10.92 -2.76
CA PHE A 244 -5.64 -11.47 -2.17
C PHE A 244 -5.44 -10.99 -0.73
N TRP A 245 -5.65 -9.71 -0.45
CA TRP A 245 -5.62 -9.18 0.90
C TRP A 245 -6.64 -9.88 1.81
N TRP A 246 -7.86 -10.15 1.30
CA TRP A 246 -8.87 -10.93 2.02
C TRP A 246 -8.40 -12.35 2.30
N TYR A 247 -7.79 -13.02 1.32
CA TYR A 247 -7.18 -14.34 1.48
C TYR A 247 -6.09 -14.34 2.56
N CYS A 248 -5.16 -13.39 2.52
CA CYS A 248 -4.09 -13.26 3.52
C CYS A 248 -4.63 -13.03 4.94
N ASN A 249 -5.74 -12.31 5.08
CA ASN A 249 -6.34 -12.06 6.38
C ASN A 249 -7.17 -13.24 6.91
N ASN A 250 -7.68 -14.14 6.06
CA ASN A 250 -8.58 -15.21 6.52
C ASN A 250 -7.98 -16.61 6.45
N ILE A 251 -6.96 -16.84 5.62
CA ILE A 251 -6.43 -18.18 5.33
C ILE A 251 -4.98 -18.33 5.79
N VAL A 252 -4.16 -17.30 5.56
CA VAL A 252 -2.77 -17.32 6.05
C VAL A 252 -2.82 -17.17 7.56
N THR A 253 -2.28 -18.11 8.32
CA THR A 253 -2.38 -18.13 9.78
C THR A 253 -1.44 -17.11 10.44
N GLN A 254 -0.21 -17.02 9.97
CA GLN A 254 0.79 -16.12 10.54
C GLN A 254 0.59 -14.66 10.09
N VAL A 255 0.32 -13.75 11.04
CA VAL A 255 0.05 -12.31 10.80
C VAL A 255 1.12 -11.69 9.91
N LEU A 256 2.38 -11.90 10.30
CA LEU A 256 3.51 -11.26 9.66
C LEU A 256 3.73 -11.77 8.22
N VAL A 257 3.41 -13.05 7.96
CA VAL A 257 3.42 -13.59 6.59
C VAL A 257 2.33 -12.95 5.76
N GLY A 258 1.09 -12.89 6.27
CA GLY A 258 -0.04 -12.32 5.54
C GLY A 258 0.10 -10.82 5.21
N VAL A 259 0.83 -10.06 6.04
CA VAL A 259 1.13 -8.65 5.80
C VAL A 259 2.33 -8.45 4.87
N ALA A 260 3.29 -9.37 4.90
CA ALA A 260 4.52 -9.26 4.10
C ALA A 260 4.34 -9.79 2.66
N LEU A 261 3.37 -10.69 2.44
CA LEU A 261 2.94 -11.19 1.13
C LEU A 261 2.21 -10.11 0.31
#